data_AF-A0A941I3S1-F1
#
_entry.id   AF-A0A941I3S1-F1
#
_cell.length_a   1.000
_cell.length_b   1.000
_cell.length_c   1.000
_cell.angle_alpha   90.00
_cell.angle_beta   90.00
_cell.angle_gamma   90.00
#
_symmetry.space_group_name_H-M   'P 1'
#
loop_
_entity.id
_entity.type
_entity.pdbx_description
1 polymer ?
#
loop_
_entity_poly.entity_id
_entity_poly.type
_entity_poly.pdbx_seq_one_letter_code
_entity_poly.pdbx_strand_id
1 'polypeptide(L)'
;MKLHILAKSYDTHGAHSTLSPIGDFLLTDAPNFGDAVEEITITLCFHDSGPAKRSLQGLLELHQAYRASLPKVTYRKSKRLFEIEIASELMDGRDWRSSEKISLPLFQAGVEEVCHALQLIKKRITAADQFDVSAFLNHCEIKKNEVPTSLNALQKLLKELEMRAQAALSNTSLWETLDVDWDCFHPDAIHTLDSAFFWDDCDDFSPHGNDTGADVLAEYLEWVEAHPKSNPLKLLELLAKQWGYESFASIEEDVRADMVLALTFSEIKVKNKCDETLRKMALSALEWQGQQAEAAKDWEHRLDRIKSIEIIEDKLRSLN
;
A
#
# COMPACT_ATOMS: atom_id res chain seq x y z
N MET A 1 16.99 -3.09 4.42
CA MET A 1 16.42 -1.99 5.20
C MET A 1 15.89 -0.94 4.23
N LYS A 2 14.72 -0.35 4.52
CA LYS A 2 14.08 0.71 3.73
C LYS A 2 14.05 2.01 4.53
N LEU A 3 14.16 3.16 3.86
CA LEU A 3 14.04 4.49 4.45
C LEU A 3 13.07 5.31 3.61
N HIS A 4 11.85 5.53 4.09
CA HIS A 4 10.82 6.29 3.39
C HIS A 4 10.74 7.71 3.90
N ILE A 5 10.76 8.68 2.98
CA ILE A 5 10.56 10.09 3.29
C ILE A 5 9.22 10.53 2.71
N LEU A 6 8.30 10.83 3.61
CA LEU A 6 6.95 11.29 3.31
C LEU A 6 6.79 12.76 3.67
N ALA A 7 5.85 13.41 3.01
CA ALA A 7 5.40 14.75 3.31
C ALA A 7 3.97 14.73 3.88
N LYS A 8 3.62 15.75 4.66
CA LYS A 8 2.27 15.91 5.21
C LYS A 8 1.91 17.40 5.35
N SER A 9 0.83 17.82 4.69
CA SER A 9 0.08 19.05 4.97
C SER A 9 -1.25 18.69 5.65
N TYR A 10 -2.11 19.68 5.91
CA TYR A 10 -3.43 19.41 6.49
C TYR A 10 -4.38 18.65 5.55
N ASP A 11 -4.12 18.66 4.24
CA ASP A 11 -5.02 18.13 3.20
C ASP A 11 -4.32 17.19 2.20
N THR A 12 -3.02 16.95 2.36
CA THR A 12 -2.21 16.12 1.47
C THR A 12 -1.24 15.28 2.31
N HIS A 13 -1.05 14.02 1.94
CA HIS A 13 -0.10 13.11 2.56
C HIS A 13 0.47 12.15 1.52
N GLY A 14 1.77 11.86 1.57
CA GLY A 14 2.43 10.94 0.64
C GLY A 14 3.79 11.43 0.16
N ALA A 15 4.20 10.93 -1.00
CA ALA A 15 5.50 11.20 -1.59
C ALA A 15 5.61 12.62 -2.19
N HIS A 16 6.81 13.19 -2.13
CA HIS A 16 7.15 14.47 -2.77
C HIS A 16 8.32 14.25 -3.74
N SER A 17 8.19 14.71 -4.98
CA SER A 17 9.13 14.45 -6.09
C SER A 17 10.59 14.78 -5.78
N THR A 18 10.84 15.79 -4.95
CA THR A 18 12.19 16.17 -4.50
C THR A 18 12.62 15.49 -3.19
N LEU A 19 11.71 15.20 -2.27
CA LEU A 19 12.09 14.80 -0.90
C LEU A 19 12.09 13.28 -0.72
N SER A 20 11.16 12.57 -1.36
CA SER A 20 11.06 11.12 -1.23
C SER A 20 12.33 10.36 -1.65
N PRO A 21 13.06 10.77 -2.72
CA PRO A 21 14.32 10.12 -3.10
C PRO A 21 15.47 10.26 -2.09
N ILE A 22 15.34 11.12 -1.07
CA ILE A 22 16.38 11.30 -0.04
C ILE A 22 16.65 9.99 0.70
N GLY A 23 15.61 9.17 0.92
CA GLY A 23 15.77 7.87 1.58
C GLY A 23 16.70 6.93 0.81
N ASP A 24 16.43 6.73 -0.48
CA ASP A 24 17.25 5.88 -1.35
C ASP A 24 18.67 6.44 -1.53
N PHE A 25 18.80 7.76 -1.60
CA PHE A 25 20.11 8.43 -1.63
C PHE A 25 20.92 8.11 -0.35
N LEU A 26 20.32 8.27 0.83
CA LEU A 26 20.98 8.03 2.11
C LEU A 26 21.29 6.55 2.36
N LEU A 27 20.61 5.63 1.70
CA LEU A 27 20.86 4.18 1.77
C LEU A 27 21.70 3.63 0.62
N THR A 28 22.18 4.48 -0.29
CA THR A 28 23.02 4.05 -1.40
C THR A 28 24.30 3.40 -0.88
N ASP A 29 24.55 2.15 -1.28
CA ASP A 29 25.71 1.35 -0.85
C ASP A 29 25.77 1.12 0.68
N ALA A 30 24.62 1.18 1.36
CA ALA A 30 24.53 0.93 2.79
C ALA A 30 24.91 -0.53 3.14
N PRO A 31 25.77 -0.75 4.15
CA PRO A 31 26.00 -2.10 4.67
C PRO A 31 24.78 -2.57 5.49
N ASN A 32 24.77 -3.85 5.87
CA ASN A 32 23.80 -4.33 6.85
C ASN A 32 24.13 -3.73 8.24
N PHE A 33 23.18 -3.01 8.84
CA PHE A 33 23.29 -2.43 10.17
C PHE A 33 22.73 -3.34 11.28
N GLY A 34 22.15 -4.48 10.93
CA GLY A 34 21.53 -5.44 11.84
C GLY A 34 20.04 -5.63 11.57
N ASP A 35 19.49 -6.68 12.16
CA ASP A 35 18.16 -7.18 11.83
C ASP A 35 17.05 -6.58 12.71
N ALA A 36 17.32 -5.72 13.69
CA ALA A 36 16.23 -5.19 14.52
C ALA A 36 15.35 -4.14 13.81
N VAL A 37 15.83 -3.55 12.72
CA VAL A 37 15.11 -2.52 11.95
C VAL A 37 15.13 -2.88 10.47
N GLU A 38 13.94 -3.05 9.93
CA GLU A 38 13.72 -3.33 8.52
C GLU A 38 13.30 -2.08 7.77
N GLU A 39 12.54 -1.20 8.43
CA GLU A 39 11.98 0.00 7.82
C GLU A 39 12.05 1.20 8.76
N ILE A 40 12.36 2.37 8.20
CA ILE A 40 12.28 3.66 8.85
C ILE A 40 11.44 4.57 7.97
N THR A 41 10.38 5.14 8.52
CA THR A 41 9.53 6.12 7.83
C THR A 41 9.62 7.46 8.54
N ILE A 42 10.05 8.49 7.81
CA ILE A 42 10.12 9.87 8.28
C ILE A 42 9.05 10.69 7.57
N THR A 43 8.15 11.29 8.33
CA THR A 43 7.14 12.23 7.82
C THR A 43 7.51 13.66 8.16
N LEU A 44 7.70 14.48 7.14
CA LEU A 44 7.93 15.91 7.22
C LEU A 44 6.56 16.62 7.23
N CYS A 45 6.14 17.11 8.40
CA CYS A 45 4.87 17.81 8.55
C CYS A 45 5.07 19.32 8.32
N PHE A 46 4.59 19.84 7.19
CA PHE A 46 4.76 21.23 6.77
C PHE A 46 3.75 22.17 7.40
N HIS A 47 4.17 23.41 7.62
CA HIS A 47 3.29 24.49 8.04
C HIS A 47 2.42 24.95 6.86
N ASP A 48 1.15 25.25 7.13
CA ASP A 48 0.26 25.88 6.15
C ASP A 48 -0.10 27.28 6.65
N SER A 49 0.41 28.33 5.96
CA SER A 49 0.22 29.73 6.38
C SER A 49 -1.02 30.42 5.76
N GLY A 50 -1.84 29.70 4.99
CA GLY A 50 -3.03 30.23 4.31
C GLY A 50 -4.36 29.88 4.98
N PRO A 51 -5.48 30.44 4.49
CA PRO A 51 -6.79 29.97 4.88
C PRO A 51 -6.97 28.52 4.42
N ALA A 52 -7.67 27.71 5.21
CA ALA A 52 -8.02 26.36 4.80
C ALA A 52 -8.88 26.39 3.51
N LYS A 53 -8.78 25.33 2.71
CA LYS A 53 -9.77 25.05 1.67
C LYS A 53 -11.17 24.98 2.28
N ARG A 54 -12.18 25.31 1.47
CA ARG A 54 -13.60 25.23 1.87
C ARG A 54 -13.86 23.84 2.49
N SER A 55 -14.60 23.82 3.60
CA SER A 55 -14.92 22.65 4.44
C SER A 55 -13.75 21.92 5.13
N LEU A 56 -12.49 22.36 4.97
CA LEU A 56 -11.33 21.71 5.60
C LEU A 56 -10.72 22.49 6.78
N GLN A 57 -11.43 23.49 7.31
CA GLN A 57 -10.95 24.32 8.42
C GLN A 57 -10.57 23.51 9.66
N GLY A 58 -11.41 22.53 10.03
CA GLY A 58 -11.12 21.65 11.16
C GLY A 58 -9.88 20.79 10.96
N LEU A 59 -9.60 20.34 9.73
CA LEU A 59 -8.38 19.58 9.43
C LEU A 59 -7.12 20.46 9.54
N LEU A 60 -7.19 21.72 9.11
CA LEU A 60 -6.08 22.67 9.28
C LEU A 60 -5.77 22.89 10.76
N GLU A 61 -6.79 23.12 11.59
CA GLU A 61 -6.63 23.31 13.04
C GLU A 61 -6.05 22.07 13.72
N LEU A 62 -6.57 20.88 13.39
CA LEU A 62 -6.05 19.60 13.88
C LEU A 62 -4.58 19.38 13.47
N HIS A 63 -4.24 19.66 12.21
CA HIS A 63 -2.88 19.52 11.69
C HIS A 63 -1.91 20.49 12.39
N GLN A 64 -2.30 21.75 12.57
CA GLN A 64 -1.46 22.74 13.27
C GLN A 64 -1.24 22.37 14.74
N ALA A 65 -2.29 21.93 15.45
CA ALA A 65 -2.18 21.43 16.81
C ALA A 65 -1.28 20.17 16.87
N TYR A 66 -1.42 19.27 15.90
CA TYR A 66 -0.59 18.08 15.80
C TYR A 66 0.89 18.43 15.57
N ARG A 67 1.19 19.33 14.63
CA ARG A 67 2.56 19.81 14.36
C ARG A 67 3.22 20.39 15.61
N ALA A 68 2.47 21.12 16.43
CA ALA A 68 2.99 21.69 17.67
C ALA A 68 3.41 20.61 18.70
N SER A 69 2.93 19.37 18.56
CA SER A 69 3.30 18.24 19.42
C SER A 69 4.55 17.47 18.94
N LEU A 70 5.07 17.77 17.75
CA LEU A 70 6.22 17.09 17.14
C LEU A 70 7.55 17.61 17.76
N PRO A 71 8.63 16.80 17.80
CA PRO A 71 8.80 15.51 17.12
C PRO A 71 8.18 14.32 17.86
N LYS A 72 7.63 13.37 17.10
CA LYS A 72 7.11 12.10 17.61
C LYS A 72 7.94 10.94 17.05
N VAL A 73 8.22 9.95 17.90
CA VAL A 73 9.04 8.79 17.55
C VAL A 73 8.41 7.52 18.11
N THR A 74 8.05 6.62 17.21
CA THR A 74 7.46 5.31 17.51
C THR A 74 8.41 4.22 16.99
N TYR A 75 8.64 3.18 17.79
CA TYR A 75 9.32 1.97 17.34
C TYR A 75 8.42 0.77 17.60
N ARG A 76 7.98 0.12 16.51
CA ARG A 76 7.13 -1.06 16.55
C ARG A 76 8.01 -2.29 16.37
N LYS A 77 8.52 -2.84 17.49
CA LYS A 77 9.46 -3.97 17.48
C LYS A 77 8.95 -5.17 16.69
N SER A 78 7.66 -5.53 16.85
CA SER A 78 7.05 -6.66 16.13
C SER A 78 7.03 -6.48 14.62
N LYS A 79 7.01 -5.24 14.12
CA LYS A 79 7.06 -4.89 12.70
C LYS A 79 8.45 -4.46 12.23
N ARG A 80 9.45 -4.44 13.12
CA ARG A 80 10.81 -3.92 12.86
C ARG A 80 10.80 -2.53 12.21
N LEU A 81 9.82 -1.70 12.58
CA LEU A 81 9.48 -0.43 11.93
C LEU A 81 9.68 0.76 12.87
N PHE A 82 10.39 1.77 12.39
CA PHE A 82 10.47 3.09 13.00
C PHE A 82 9.58 4.10 12.27
N GLU A 83 8.79 4.86 13.03
CA GLU A 83 8.02 6.00 12.52
C GLU A 83 8.50 7.26 13.23
N ILE A 84 8.98 8.23 12.46
CA ILE A 84 9.48 9.53 12.95
C ILE A 84 8.68 10.63 12.27
N GLU A 85 8.02 11.47 13.04
CA GLU A 85 7.26 12.60 12.51
C GLU A 85 7.86 13.89 13.09
N ILE A 86 8.19 14.83 12.22
CA ILE A 86 8.82 16.10 12.60
C ILE A 86 8.07 17.29 11.99
N ALA A 87 8.04 18.41 12.72
CA ALA A 87 7.58 19.67 12.16
C ALA A 87 8.69 20.22 11.26
N SER A 88 8.41 20.29 9.96
CA SER A 88 9.35 20.79 8.95
C SER A 88 8.97 22.21 8.52
N GLU A 89 9.99 23.03 8.30
CA GLU A 89 9.87 24.42 7.80
C GLU A 89 10.51 24.56 6.41
N LEU A 90 10.80 23.45 5.72
CA LEU A 90 11.44 23.45 4.40
C LEU A 90 10.58 24.07 3.29
N MET A 91 9.26 24.06 3.47
CA MET A 91 8.28 24.66 2.57
C MET A 91 6.96 24.93 3.29
N ASP A 92 6.09 25.71 2.65
CA ASP A 92 4.68 25.81 3.01
C ASP A 92 3.90 24.63 2.42
N GLY A 93 3.00 24.03 3.18
CA GLY A 93 2.15 22.92 2.74
C GLY A 93 1.29 23.27 1.51
N ARG A 94 1.02 24.56 1.26
CA ARG A 94 0.28 25.01 0.07
C ARG A 94 1.15 25.05 -1.19
N ASP A 95 2.46 25.12 -1.03
CA ASP A 95 3.42 25.04 -2.12
C ASP A 95 3.69 23.59 -2.52
N TRP A 96 3.28 22.63 -1.68
CA TRP A 96 3.22 21.23 -2.04
C TRP A 96 2.10 20.98 -3.07
N ARG A 97 2.43 21.31 -4.31
CA ARG A 97 1.72 20.83 -5.49
C ARG A 97 2.50 19.63 -6.02
N SER A 98 1.82 18.69 -6.66
CA SER A 98 2.45 17.65 -7.48
C SER A 98 3.19 18.31 -8.65
N SER A 99 4.33 18.93 -8.37
CA SER A 99 5.19 19.57 -9.35
C SER A 99 6.26 18.56 -9.75
N GLU A 100 6.34 18.29 -11.04
CA GLU A 100 7.42 17.48 -11.66
C GLU A 100 8.80 18.14 -11.50
N LYS A 101 8.85 19.41 -11.07
CA LYS A 101 10.10 20.16 -10.97
C LYS A 101 10.85 19.79 -9.69
N ILE A 102 11.98 19.13 -9.89
CA ILE A 102 13.00 18.87 -8.87
C ILE A 102 13.64 20.19 -8.39
N SER A 103 13.84 20.33 -7.08
CA SER A 103 14.46 21.51 -6.46
C SER A 103 15.76 21.15 -5.73
N LEU A 104 16.90 21.64 -6.21
CA LEU A 104 18.20 21.41 -5.57
C LEU A 104 18.28 21.96 -4.13
N PRO A 105 17.89 23.22 -3.85
CA PRO A 105 17.96 23.74 -2.48
C PRO A 105 17.08 22.96 -1.51
N LEU A 106 15.90 22.54 -1.96
CA LEU A 106 14.98 21.75 -1.15
C LEU A 106 15.54 20.35 -0.88
N PHE A 107 16.14 19.70 -1.87
CA PHE A 107 16.81 18.41 -1.68
C PHE A 107 17.92 18.52 -0.62
N GLN A 108 18.81 19.51 -0.77
CA GLN A 108 19.93 19.74 0.15
C GLN A 108 19.45 19.97 1.59
N ALA A 109 18.50 20.88 1.77
CA ALA A 109 17.93 21.17 3.09
C ALA A 109 17.15 19.98 3.66
N GLY A 110 16.47 19.22 2.79
CA GLY A 110 15.80 17.96 3.15
C GLY A 110 16.76 16.91 3.68
N VAL A 111 17.91 16.70 3.04
CA VAL A 111 18.91 15.72 3.51
C VAL A 111 19.42 16.11 4.90
N GLU A 112 19.72 17.39 5.13
CA GLU A 112 20.13 17.88 6.45
C GLU A 112 19.04 17.63 7.50
N GLU A 113 17.79 18.02 7.24
CA GLU A 113 16.68 17.84 8.18
C GLU A 113 16.40 16.36 8.49
N VAL A 114 16.45 15.50 7.46
CA VAL A 114 16.29 14.04 7.60
C VAL A 114 17.42 13.44 8.44
N CYS A 115 18.69 13.81 8.19
CA CYS A 115 19.83 13.33 8.99
C CYS A 115 19.71 13.76 10.47
N HIS A 116 19.21 14.96 10.75
CA HIS A 116 18.90 15.39 12.11
C HIS A 116 17.76 14.56 12.73
N ALA A 117 16.70 14.28 11.97
CA ALA A 117 15.59 13.45 12.44
C ALA A 117 16.02 12.01 12.78
N LEU A 118 16.89 11.40 11.98
CA LEU A 118 17.41 10.04 12.21
C LEU A 118 18.13 9.91 13.56
N GLN A 119 18.71 10.98 14.11
CA GLN A 119 19.31 10.95 15.46
C GLN A 119 18.30 10.58 16.55
N LEU A 120 17.00 10.80 16.32
CA LEU A 120 15.94 10.50 17.27
C LEU A 120 15.75 9.00 17.52
N ILE A 121 16.25 8.12 16.63
CA ILE A 121 16.22 6.66 16.79
C ILE A 121 16.89 6.22 18.10
N LYS A 122 17.95 6.93 18.52
CA LYS A 122 18.67 6.72 19.79
C LYS A 122 17.76 6.74 21.02
N LYS A 123 16.58 7.38 20.94
CA LYS A 123 15.63 7.48 22.05
C LYS A 123 14.80 6.21 22.29
N ARG A 124 14.73 5.31 21.31
CA ARG A 124 13.83 4.13 21.35
C ARG A 124 14.55 2.80 21.21
N ILE A 125 15.71 2.80 20.58
CA ILE A 125 16.51 1.60 20.40
C ILE A 125 17.44 1.40 21.59
N THR A 126 17.66 0.14 21.95
CA THR A 126 18.48 -0.28 23.09
C THR A 126 19.64 -1.14 22.61
N ALA A 127 20.67 -1.34 23.44
CA ALA A 127 21.80 -2.21 23.10
C ALA A 127 21.40 -3.69 22.88
N ALA A 128 20.22 -4.10 23.34
CA ALA A 128 19.69 -5.44 23.11
C ALA A 128 19.03 -5.59 21.73
N ASP A 129 18.62 -4.47 21.11
CA ASP A 129 18.11 -4.47 19.75
C ASP A 129 19.33 -4.63 18.83
N GLN A 130 19.36 -5.69 18.03
CA GLN A 130 20.45 -6.03 17.11
C GLN A 130 20.51 -5.05 15.92
N PHE A 131 20.87 -3.79 16.18
CA PHE A 131 21.02 -2.74 15.18
C PHE A 131 22.11 -1.74 15.61
N ASP A 132 23.16 -1.63 14.80
CA ASP A 132 24.26 -0.70 15.00
C ASP A 132 23.87 0.71 14.57
N VAL A 133 23.23 1.42 15.50
CA VAL A 133 22.81 2.82 15.35
C VAL A 133 23.98 3.72 15.00
N SER A 134 25.17 3.45 15.55
CA SER A 134 26.34 4.30 15.33
C SER A 134 26.84 4.16 13.90
N ALA A 135 26.95 2.92 13.40
CA ALA A 135 27.31 2.66 12.01
C ALA A 135 26.28 3.24 11.03
N PHE A 136 24.99 3.08 11.33
CA PHE A 136 23.91 3.63 10.50
C PHE A 136 23.98 5.15 10.39
N LEU A 137 24.05 5.86 11.53
CA LEU A 137 24.09 7.33 11.52
C LEU A 137 25.39 7.87 10.90
N ASN A 138 26.51 7.17 11.08
CA ASN A 138 27.76 7.53 10.42
C ASN A 138 27.68 7.36 8.90
N HIS A 139 27.02 6.31 8.41
CA HIS A 139 26.78 6.14 6.97
C HIS A 139 25.94 7.29 6.40
N CYS A 140 24.84 7.67 7.06
CA CYS A 140 24.01 8.79 6.63
C CYS A 140 24.80 10.12 6.62
N GLU A 141 25.67 10.34 7.60
CA GLU A 141 26.53 11.54 7.65
C GLU A 141 27.56 11.56 6.51
N ILE A 142 28.13 10.41 6.13
CA ILE A 142 28.98 10.31 4.93
C ILE A 142 28.18 10.67 3.68
N LYS A 143 26.98 10.10 3.50
CA LYS A 143 26.12 10.41 2.36
C LYS A 143 25.67 11.86 2.31
N LYS A 144 25.43 12.48 3.46
CA LYS A 144 25.15 13.92 3.56
C LYS A 144 26.26 14.79 2.95
N ASN A 145 27.52 14.37 3.05
CA ASN A 145 28.65 15.08 2.44
C ASN A 145 28.77 14.83 0.92
N GLU A 146 28.04 13.87 0.36
CA GLU A 146 27.98 13.53 -1.07
C GLU A 146 26.80 14.20 -1.79
N VAL A 147 26.05 15.06 -1.10
CA VAL A 147 24.85 15.71 -1.67
C VAL A 147 25.22 16.52 -2.92
N PRO A 148 24.43 16.41 -4.02
CA PRO A 148 24.69 17.15 -5.24
C PRO A 148 24.81 18.67 -5.00
N THR A 149 25.74 19.31 -5.71
CA THR A 149 25.98 20.76 -5.64
C THR A 149 25.46 21.51 -6.86
N SER A 150 24.86 20.79 -7.83
CA SER A 150 24.25 21.36 -9.03
C SER A 150 22.98 20.61 -9.43
N LEU A 151 22.08 21.30 -10.13
CA LEU A 151 20.80 20.71 -10.56
C LEU A 151 21.02 19.54 -11.53
N ASN A 152 22.00 19.64 -12.43
CA ASN A 152 22.34 18.55 -13.36
C ASN A 152 22.85 17.31 -12.62
N ALA A 153 23.69 17.49 -11.59
CA ALA A 153 24.15 16.38 -10.76
C ALA A 153 22.99 15.73 -9.99
N LEU A 154 22.04 16.53 -9.48
CA LEU A 154 20.84 16.00 -8.83
C LEU A 154 19.94 15.22 -9.80
N GLN A 155 19.68 15.76 -10.99
CA GLN A 155 18.88 15.05 -12.01
C GLN A 155 19.52 13.72 -12.41
N LYS A 156 20.84 13.71 -12.58
CA LYS A 156 21.60 12.48 -12.86
C LYS A 156 21.46 11.47 -11.71
N LEU A 157 21.65 11.92 -10.46
CA LEU A 157 21.49 11.08 -9.28
C LEU A 157 20.09 10.46 -9.21
N LEU A 158 19.03 11.27 -9.37
CA LEU A 158 17.65 10.78 -9.29
C LEU A 158 17.35 9.73 -10.36
N LYS A 159 17.85 9.93 -11.59
CA LYS A 159 17.74 8.93 -12.65
C LYS A 159 18.50 7.64 -12.32
N GLU A 160 19.66 7.74 -11.69
CA GLU A 160 20.42 6.56 -11.24
C GLU A 160 19.68 5.80 -10.13
N LEU A 161 19.06 6.50 -9.18
CA LEU A 161 18.23 5.90 -8.13
C LEU A 161 17.01 5.19 -8.73
N GLU A 162 16.31 5.84 -9.67
CA GLU A 162 15.16 5.26 -10.38
C GLU A 162 15.56 3.98 -11.14
N MET A 163 16.66 4.01 -11.90
CA MET A 163 17.15 2.82 -12.60
C MET A 163 17.51 1.68 -11.65
N ARG A 164 18.08 1.98 -10.47
CA ARG A 164 18.37 0.97 -9.45
C ARG A 164 17.10 0.39 -8.85
N ALA A 165 16.11 1.23 -8.53
CA ALA A 165 14.81 0.77 -8.05
C ALA A 165 14.14 -0.14 -9.08
N GLN A 166 14.13 0.25 -10.36
CA GLN A 166 13.58 -0.57 -11.44
C GLN A 166 14.35 -1.88 -11.63
N ALA A 167 15.69 -1.85 -11.53
CA ALA A 167 16.51 -3.06 -11.60
C ALA A 167 16.27 -4.00 -10.41
N ALA A 168 16.08 -3.44 -9.21
CA ALA A 168 15.70 -4.22 -8.03
C ALA A 168 14.33 -4.88 -8.23
N LEU A 169 13.33 -4.11 -8.68
CA LEU A 169 11.99 -4.63 -9.00
C LEU A 169 12.03 -5.73 -10.08
N SER A 170 12.86 -5.57 -11.13
CA SER A 170 12.99 -6.60 -12.19
C SER A 170 13.62 -7.91 -11.72
N ASN A 171 14.35 -7.89 -10.60
CA ASN A 171 14.93 -9.08 -9.96
C ASN A 171 14.09 -9.58 -8.77
N THR A 172 13.03 -8.86 -8.43
CA THR A 172 12.08 -9.21 -7.38
C THR A 172 11.01 -10.09 -8.01
N SER A 173 10.63 -11.18 -7.35
CA SER A 173 9.56 -12.03 -7.87
C SER A 173 8.26 -11.22 -7.95
N LEU A 174 7.40 -11.54 -8.92
CA LEU A 174 6.09 -10.88 -9.08
C LEU A 174 5.26 -10.89 -7.77
N TRP A 175 5.49 -11.89 -6.91
CA TRP A 175 4.85 -12.04 -5.61
C TRP A 175 5.33 -11.04 -4.56
N GLU A 176 6.62 -10.68 -4.60
CA GLU A 176 7.22 -9.71 -3.68
C GLU A 176 6.90 -8.26 -4.09
N THR A 177 6.38 -8.04 -5.32
CA THR A 177 5.89 -6.72 -5.76
C THR A 177 4.45 -6.44 -5.36
N LEU A 178 3.70 -7.45 -4.91
CA LEU A 178 2.34 -7.29 -4.44
C LEU A 178 2.35 -6.85 -2.96
N ASP A 179 1.56 -5.85 -2.61
CA ASP A 179 1.41 -5.37 -1.22
C ASP A 179 0.42 -6.26 -0.44
N VAL A 180 0.72 -7.55 -0.38
CA VAL A 180 -0.14 -8.57 0.23
C VAL A 180 0.44 -8.99 1.57
N ASP A 181 -0.38 -8.89 2.63
CA ASP A 181 -0.06 -9.48 3.93
C ASP A 181 -0.25 -11.01 3.87
N TRP A 182 0.80 -11.70 3.45
CA TRP A 182 0.80 -13.17 3.25
C TRP A 182 0.46 -13.96 4.52
N ASP A 183 0.64 -13.39 5.72
CA ASP A 183 0.30 -14.04 6.99
C ASP A 183 -1.21 -14.25 7.16
N CYS A 184 -2.04 -13.49 6.43
CA CYS A 184 -3.50 -13.63 6.43
C CYS A 184 -4.00 -14.78 5.53
N PHE A 185 -3.12 -15.41 4.74
CA PHE A 185 -3.51 -16.35 3.69
C PHE A 185 -2.89 -17.74 3.87
N HIS A 186 -3.50 -18.73 3.25
CA HIS A 186 -2.97 -20.09 3.28
C HIS A 186 -1.68 -20.15 2.44
N PRO A 187 -0.58 -20.77 2.92
CA PRO A 187 0.70 -20.79 2.21
C PRO A 187 0.61 -21.41 0.81
N ASP A 188 -0.22 -22.45 0.65
CA ASP A 188 -0.43 -23.08 -0.66
C ASP A 188 -1.35 -22.28 -1.61
N ALA A 189 -2.04 -21.24 -1.13
CA ALA A 189 -2.97 -20.49 -1.97
C ALA A 189 -2.25 -19.77 -3.11
N ILE A 190 -0.99 -19.37 -2.92
CA ILE A 190 -0.15 -18.74 -3.97
C ILE A 190 0.13 -19.71 -5.13
N HIS A 191 0.16 -21.02 -4.87
CA HIS A 191 0.34 -22.04 -5.88
C HIS A 191 -0.98 -22.39 -6.57
N THR A 192 -2.08 -22.32 -5.85
CA THR A 192 -3.42 -22.52 -6.42
C THR A 192 -3.84 -21.34 -7.30
N LEU A 193 -3.64 -20.11 -6.80
CA LEU A 193 -3.85 -18.84 -7.47
C LEU A 193 -2.52 -18.31 -8.01
N ASP A 194 -1.95 -19.04 -8.95
CA ASP A 194 -0.62 -18.85 -9.55
C ASP A 194 -0.44 -17.64 -10.48
N SER A 195 -1.44 -16.75 -10.53
CA SER A 195 -1.38 -15.49 -11.28
C SER A 195 -1.54 -14.32 -10.34
N ALA A 196 -0.68 -13.29 -10.48
CA ALA A 196 -0.77 -12.05 -9.70
C ALA A 196 -2.12 -11.34 -9.87
N PHE A 197 -2.80 -11.54 -11.00
CA PHE A 197 -4.16 -11.07 -11.22
C PHE A 197 -5.10 -11.39 -10.05
N PHE A 198 -4.98 -12.56 -9.40
CA PHE A 198 -5.87 -12.90 -8.27
C PHE A 198 -5.53 -12.18 -6.97
N TRP A 199 -4.37 -11.54 -6.89
CA TRP A 199 -3.80 -10.92 -5.72
C TRP A 199 -3.62 -9.41 -5.84
N ASP A 200 -3.84 -8.87 -7.04
CA ASP A 200 -3.80 -7.44 -7.33
C ASP A 200 -5.08 -6.76 -6.83
N ASP A 201 -4.94 -5.95 -5.79
CA ASP A 201 -6.01 -5.16 -5.18
C ASP A 201 -6.26 -3.83 -5.92
N CYS A 202 -5.45 -3.52 -6.93
CA CYS A 202 -5.57 -2.33 -7.76
C CYS A 202 -6.15 -2.62 -9.16
N ASP A 203 -6.36 -3.88 -9.51
CA ASP A 203 -7.05 -4.30 -10.74
C ASP A 203 -8.55 -4.49 -10.47
N ASP A 204 -9.38 -3.53 -10.88
CA ASP A 204 -10.85 -3.54 -10.74
C ASP A 204 -11.53 -4.82 -11.30
N PHE A 205 -10.85 -5.57 -12.18
CA PHE A 205 -11.37 -6.82 -12.73
C PHE A 205 -10.94 -8.06 -11.96
N SER A 206 -9.99 -7.95 -11.03
CA SER A 206 -9.66 -9.03 -10.12
C SER A 206 -10.81 -9.30 -9.14
N PRO A 207 -10.89 -10.50 -8.55
CA PRO A 207 -11.96 -10.82 -7.60
C PRO A 207 -12.03 -9.92 -6.36
N HIS A 208 -10.96 -9.18 -6.03
CA HIS A 208 -10.89 -8.34 -4.84
C HIS A 208 -10.35 -6.92 -5.08
N GLY A 209 -10.15 -6.52 -6.35
CA GLY A 209 -9.62 -5.20 -6.68
C GLY A 209 -10.69 -4.11 -6.78
N ASN A 210 -11.97 -4.49 -6.90
CA ASN A 210 -13.08 -3.54 -6.77
C ASN A 210 -13.58 -3.41 -5.32
N ASP A 211 -14.30 -2.33 -5.01
CA ASP A 211 -14.80 -2.01 -3.67
C ASP A 211 -15.60 -3.18 -3.05
N THR A 212 -16.54 -3.77 -3.80
CA THR A 212 -17.37 -4.90 -3.34
C THR A 212 -16.50 -6.09 -2.94
N GLY A 213 -15.50 -6.41 -3.75
CA GLY A 213 -14.62 -7.54 -3.53
C GLY A 213 -13.67 -7.32 -2.35
N ALA A 214 -13.11 -6.12 -2.23
CA ALA A 214 -12.28 -5.73 -1.10
C ALA A 214 -13.05 -5.82 0.23
N ASP A 215 -14.28 -5.29 0.28
CA ASP A 215 -15.16 -5.35 1.46
C ASP A 215 -15.49 -6.79 1.85
N VAL A 216 -15.83 -7.65 0.88
CA VAL A 216 -16.13 -9.06 1.13
C VAL A 216 -14.91 -9.80 1.69
N LEU A 217 -13.70 -9.53 1.17
CA LEU A 217 -12.48 -10.17 1.68
C LEU A 217 -12.17 -9.75 3.12
N ALA A 218 -12.24 -8.45 3.41
CA ALA A 218 -12.00 -7.92 4.74
C ALA A 218 -12.95 -8.54 5.77
N GLU A 219 -14.25 -8.55 5.46
CA GLU A 219 -15.28 -9.14 6.33
C GLU A 219 -15.13 -10.66 6.45
N TYR A 220 -14.70 -11.34 5.39
CA TYR A 220 -14.46 -12.78 5.43
C TYR A 220 -13.27 -13.15 6.33
N LEU A 221 -12.18 -12.36 6.29
CA LEU A 221 -11.00 -12.57 7.16
C LEU A 221 -11.38 -12.47 8.65
N GLU A 222 -12.22 -11.50 9.02
CA GLU A 222 -12.72 -11.40 10.41
C GLU A 222 -13.71 -12.53 10.73
N TRP A 223 -14.63 -12.81 9.81
CA TRP A 223 -15.69 -13.79 10.04
C TRP A 223 -15.15 -15.21 10.22
N VAL A 224 -14.14 -15.60 9.42
CA VAL A 224 -13.59 -16.97 9.45
C VAL A 224 -12.82 -17.25 10.73
N GLU A 225 -12.19 -16.25 11.34
CA GLU A 225 -11.53 -16.38 12.64
C GLU A 225 -12.56 -16.75 13.72
N ALA A 226 -13.72 -16.06 13.72
CA ALA A 226 -14.82 -16.35 14.64
C ALA A 226 -15.60 -17.63 14.28
N HIS A 227 -15.61 -18.04 13.01
CA HIS A 227 -16.48 -19.10 12.49
C HIS A 227 -15.76 -20.12 11.58
N PRO A 228 -14.66 -20.76 12.02
CA PRO A 228 -13.76 -21.52 11.14
C PRO A 228 -14.40 -22.74 10.45
N LYS A 229 -15.54 -23.22 10.95
CA LYS A 229 -16.26 -24.40 10.41
C LYS A 229 -17.65 -24.05 9.83
N SER A 230 -18.01 -22.77 9.81
CA SER A 230 -19.31 -22.36 9.27
C SER A 230 -19.32 -22.40 7.75
N ASN A 231 -20.51 -22.58 7.18
CA ASN A 231 -20.72 -22.45 5.75
C ASN A 231 -20.52 -20.98 5.33
N PRO A 232 -19.56 -20.66 4.44
CA PRO A 232 -19.29 -19.30 3.99
C PRO A 232 -20.48 -18.59 3.35
N LEU A 233 -21.45 -19.33 2.78
CA LEU A 233 -22.68 -18.73 2.23
C LEU A 233 -23.49 -17.94 3.27
N LYS A 234 -23.31 -18.23 4.57
CA LYS A 234 -23.94 -17.44 5.63
C LYS A 234 -23.40 -16.01 5.69
N LEU A 235 -22.17 -15.78 5.24
CA LEU A 235 -21.58 -14.45 5.19
C LEU A 235 -22.29 -13.57 4.16
N LEU A 236 -22.67 -14.11 2.99
CA LEU A 236 -23.41 -13.35 1.99
C LEU A 236 -24.73 -12.78 2.53
N GLU A 237 -25.47 -13.56 3.31
CA GLU A 237 -26.70 -13.11 3.96
C GLU A 237 -26.47 -12.10 5.09
N LEU A 238 -25.32 -12.17 5.76
CA LEU A 238 -24.94 -11.21 6.78
C LEU A 238 -24.60 -9.86 6.14
N LEU A 239 -23.73 -9.87 5.12
CA LEU A 239 -23.30 -8.69 4.39
C LEU A 239 -24.48 -7.99 3.72
N ALA A 240 -25.39 -8.74 3.09
CA ALA A 240 -26.61 -8.18 2.52
C ALA A 240 -27.38 -7.33 3.54
N LYS A 241 -27.58 -7.85 4.75
CA LYS A 241 -28.29 -7.14 5.82
C LYS A 241 -27.53 -5.93 6.33
N GLN A 242 -26.20 -6.04 6.44
CA GLN A 242 -25.33 -4.94 6.85
C GLN A 242 -25.37 -3.78 5.85
N TRP A 243 -25.45 -4.10 4.56
CA TRP A 243 -25.60 -3.12 3.48
C TRP A 243 -27.04 -2.61 3.29
N GLY A 244 -27.98 -3.04 4.15
CA GLY A 244 -29.35 -2.53 4.18
C GLY A 244 -30.35 -3.27 3.29
N TYR A 245 -29.96 -4.40 2.70
CA TYR A 245 -30.83 -5.27 1.93
C TYR A 245 -31.62 -6.24 2.84
N GLU A 246 -32.76 -6.74 2.35
CA GLU A 246 -33.58 -7.72 3.08
C GLU A 246 -32.89 -9.09 3.15
N SER A 247 -32.25 -9.47 2.03
CA SER A 247 -31.53 -10.74 1.85
C SER A 247 -30.51 -10.63 0.73
N PHE A 248 -29.62 -11.61 0.63
CA PHE A 248 -28.68 -11.71 -0.49
C PHE A 248 -29.38 -11.73 -1.86
N ALA A 249 -30.55 -12.35 -1.95
CA ALA A 249 -31.34 -12.40 -3.18
C ALA A 249 -31.91 -11.04 -3.62
N SER A 250 -32.01 -10.07 -2.70
CA SER A 250 -32.54 -8.72 -2.99
C SER A 250 -31.48 -7.72 -3.48
N ILE A 251 -30.20 -8.13 -3.50
CA ILE A 251 -29.10 -7.31 -4.03
C ILE A 251 -29.18 -7.28 -5.57
N GLU A 252 -28.81 -6.14 -6.15
CA GLU A 252 -28.62 -5.95 -7.57
C GLU A 252 -27.70 -7.02 -8.17
N GLU A 253 -28.02 -7.49 -9.38
CA GLU A 253 -27.39 -8.69 -9.96
C GLU A 253 -25.87 -8.56 -10.14
N ASP A 254 -25.39 -7.37 -10.51
CA ASP A 254 -23.97 -7.05 -10.68
C ASP A 254 -23.22 -7.11 -9.35
N VAL A 255 -23.71 -6.40 -8.33
CA VAL A 255 -23.13 -6.43 -6.98
C VAL A 255 -23.16 -7.85 -6.41
N ARG A 256 -24.28 -8.56 -6.61
CA ARG A 256 -24.42 -9.94 -6.17
C ARG A 256 -23.42 -10.87 -6.84
N ALA A 257 -23.20 -10.73 -8.15
CA ALA A 257 -22.21 -11.50 -8.89
C ALA A 257 -20.79 -11.26 -8.35
N ASP A 258 -20.42 -10.00 -8.10
CA ASP A 258 -19.13 -9.64 -7.54
C ASP A 258 -18.95 -10.21 -6.12
N MET A 259 -19.97 -10.13 -5.26
CA MET A 259 -19.91 -10.73 -3.92
C MET A 259 -19.64 -12.23 -3.94
N VAL A 260 -20.28 -12.98 -4.87
CA VAL A 260 -20.06 -14.43 -4.99
C VAL A 260 -18.62 -14.71 -5.43
N LEU A 261 -18.12 -13.96 -6.41
CA LEU A 261 -16.75 -14.13 -6.90
C LEU A 261 -15.75 -13.83 -5.79
N ALA A 262 -15.89 -12.69 -5.13
CA ALA A 262 -15.04 -12.29 -4.02
C ALA A 262 -15.04 -13.34 -2.91
N LEU A 263 -16.21 -13.80 -2.45
CA LEU A 263 -16.28 -14.82 -1.40
C LEU A 263 -15.64 -16.15 -1.83
N THR A 264 -15.84 -16.55 -3.09
CA THR A 264 -15.25 -17.78 -3.62
C THR A 264 -13.73 -17.70 -3.60
N PHE A 265 -13.15 -16.59 -4.05
CA PHE A 265 -11.70 -16.41 -4.02
C PHE A 265 -11.16 -16.11 -2.61
N SER A 266 -11.95 -15.55 -1.71
CA SER A 266 -11.62 -15.41 -0.29
C SER A 266 -11.44 -16.79 0.37
N GLU A 267 -12.35 -17.73 0.13
CA GLU A 267 -12.21 -19.13 0.60
C GLU A 267 -10.94 -19.79 0.04
N ILE A 268 -10.63 -19.59 -1.24
CA ILE A 268 -9.41 -20.13 -1.86
C ILE A 268 -8.16 -19.50 -1.24
N LYS A 269 -8.11 -18.16 -1.11
CA LYS A 269 -6.96 -17.46 -0.53
C LYS A 269 -6.68 -17.87 0.92
N VAL A 270 -7.72 -17.96 1.74
CA VAL A 270 -7.55 -18.14 3.19
C VAL A 270 -7.52 -19.60 3.62
N LYS A 271 -8.22 -20.49 2.91
CA LYS A 271 -8.30 -21.92 3.27
C LYS A 271 -7.68 -22.87 2.27
N ASN A 272 -7.24 -22.36 1.10
CA ASN A 272 -6.83 -23.17 -0.04
C ASN A 272 -7.88 -24.22 -0.44
N LYS A 273 -9.16 -23.84 -0.37
CA LYS A 273 -10.32 -24.69 -0.67
C LYS A 273 -11.38 -23.89 -1.41
N CYS A 274 -12.17 -24.59 -2.22
CA CYS A 274 -13.31 -24.01 -2.91
C CYS A 274 -14.53 -24.89 -2.63
N ASP A 275 -15.51 -24.36 -1.90
CA ASP A 275 -16.78 -25.06 -1.68
C ASP A 275 -17.49 -25.27 -3.03
N GLU A 276 -18.00 -26.48 -3.27
CA GLU A 276 -18.60 -26.84 -4.55
C GLU A 276 -19.83 -25.98 -4.89
N THR A 277 -20.60 -25.57 -3.87
CA THR A 277 -21.78 -24.72 -4.05
C THR A 277 -21.36 -23.31 -4.44
N LEU A 278 -20.38 -22.73 -3.72
CA LEU A 278 -19.80 -21.44 -4.07
C LEU A 278 -19.19 -21.44 -5.47
N ARG A 279 -18.42 -22.48 -5.82
CA ARG A 279 -17.84 -22.64 -7.16
C ARG A 279 -18.91 -22.59 -8.26
N LYS A 280 -20.02 -23.31 -8.07
CA LYS A 280 -21.14 -23.30 -9.03
C LYS A 280 -21.78 -21.93 -9.14
N MET A 281 -22.01 -21.24 -8.01
CA MET A 281 -22.56 -19.89 -8.00
C MET A 281 -21.62 -18.91 -8.72
N ALA A 282 -20.31 -19.00 -8.48
CA ALA A 282 -19.30 -18.18 -9.12
C ALA A 282 -19.24 -18.39 -10.63
N LEU A 283 -19.31 -19.65 -11.10
CA LEU A 283 -19.37 -19.95 -12.53
C LEU A 283 -20.64 -19.37 -13.18
N SER A 284 -21.79 -19.44 -12.51
CA SER A 284 -23.03 -18.81 -13.01
C SER A 284 -22.95 -17.28 -13.01
N ALA A 285 -22.29 -16.67 -12.02
CA ALA A 285 -22.04 -15.23 -11.98
C ALA A 285 -21.14 -14.79 -13.16
N LEU A 286 -20.08 -15.54 -13.46
CA LEU A 286 -19.20 -15.27 -14.61
C LEU A 286 -19.92 -15.40 -15.95
N GLU A 287 -20.77 -16.41 -16.12
CA GLU A 287 -21.58 -16.57 -17.32
C GLU A 287 -22.48 -15.34 -17.55
N TRP A 288 -23.14 -14.87 -16.49
CA TRP A 288 -23.97 -13.66 -16.56
C TRP A 288 -23.14 -12.41 -16.87
N GLN A 289 -22.01 -12.20 -16.18
CA GLN A 289 -21.13 -11.05 -16.41
C GLN A 289 -20.53 -11.07 -17.83
N GLY A 290 -20.23 -12.25 -18.36
CA GLY A 290 -19.76 -12.43 -19.75
C GLY A 290 -20.80 -11.96 -20.76
N GLN A 291 -22.06 -12.32 -20.56
CA GLN A 291 -23.17 -11.84 -21.41
C GLN A 291 -23.33 -10.31 -21.35
N GLN A 292 -23.17 -9.71 -20.16
CA GLN A 292 -23.22 -8.25 -20.02
C GLN A 292 -22.05 -7.57 -20.74
N ALA A 293 -20.82 -8.07 -20.55
CA ALA A 293 -19.64 -7.54 -21.22
C ALA A 293 -19.76 -7.66 -22.75
N GLU A 294 -20.27 -8.78 -23.26
CA GLU A 294 -20.52 -8.96 -24.69
C GLU A 294 -21.53 -7.95 -25.25
N ALA A 295 -22.59 -7.65 -24.49
CA ALA A 295 -23.63 -6.69 -24.85
C ALA A 295 -23.16 -5.23 -24.80
N ALA A 296 -22.21 -4.89 -23.92
CA ALA A 296 -21.68 -3.54 -23.69
C ALA A 296 -20.68 -3.08 -24.77
N LYS A 297 -21.11 -3.00 -26.03
CA LYS A 297 -20.25 -2.73 -27.20
C LYS A 297 -19.47 -1.42 -27.14
N ASP A 298 -19.99 -0.42 -26.45
CA ASP A 298 -19.40 0.92 -26.36
C ASP A 298 -18.52 1.12 -25.11
N TRP A 299 -18.37 0.09 -24.27
CA TRP A 299 -17.53 0.17 -23.07
C TRP A 299 -16.06 -0.09 -23.41
N GLU A 300 -15.20 0.88 -23.13
CA GLU A 300 -13.78 0.84 -23.51
C GLU A 300 -13.00 -0.32 -22.88
N HIS A 301 -13.42 -0.78 -21.71
CA HIS A 301 -12.79 -1.89 -20.99
C HIS A 301 -13.43 -3.26 -21.27
N ARG A 302 -14.35 -3.34 -22.26
CA ARG A 302 -15.07 -4.59 -22.60
C ARG A 302 -14.13 -5.77 -22.84
N LEU A 303 -13.07 -5.58 -23.63
CA LEU A 303 -12.16 -6.66 -23.99
C LEU A 303 -11.35 -7.12 -22.78
N ASP A 304 -10.92 -6.19 -21.93
CA ASP A 304 -10.20 -6.49 -20.70
C ASP A 304 -11.09 -7.26 -19.73
N ARG A 305 -12.38 -6.87 -19.61
CA ARG A 305 -13.34 -7.61 -18.79
C ARG A 305 -13.56 -9.03 -19.30
N ILE A 306 -13.77 -9.23 -20.60
CA ILE A 306 -13.95 -10.58 -21.18
C ILE A 306 -12.72 -11.45 -20.87
N LYS A 307 -11.52 -10.92 -21.08
CA LYS A 307 -10.28 -11.63 -20.75
C LYS A 307 -10.16 -11.97 -19.27
N SER A 308 -10.54 -11.05 -18.38
CA SER A 308 -10.54 -11.30 -16.94
C SER A 308 -11.50 -12.44 -16.56
N ILE A 309 -12.69 -12.49 -17.18
CA ILE A 309 -13.68 -13.55 -16.95
C ILE A 309 -13.11 -14.90 -17.37
N GLU A 310 -12.47 -14.99 -18.52
CA GLU A 310 -11.80 -16.22 -18.99
C GLU A 310 -10.75 -16.70 -17.99
N ILE A 311 -9.90 -15.80 -17.46
CA ILE A 311 -8.88 -16.12 -16.46
C ILE A 311 -9.51 -16.71 -15.18
N ILE A 312 -10.58 -16.06 -14.69
CA ILE A 312 -11.28 -16.50 -13.46
C ILE A 312 -11.96 -17.85 -13.70
N GLU A 313 -12.66 -18.00 -14.82
CA GLU A 313 -13.40 -19.20 -15.17
C GLU A 313 -12.47 -20.40 -15.32
N ASP A 314 -11.38 -20.26 -16.09
CA ASP A 314 -10.36 -21.30 -16.25
C ASP A 314 -9.79 -21.74 -14.91
N LYS A 315 -9.50 -20.77 -14.03
CA LYS A 315 -9.03 -21.07 -12.67
C LYS A 315 -10.06 -21.87 -11.90
N LEU A 316 -11.31 -21.42 -11.81
CA LEU A 316 -12.36 -22.13 -11.07
C LEU A 316 -12.62 -23.54 -11.62
N ARG A 317 -12.56 -23.73 -12.94
CA ARG A 317 -12.72 -25.04 -13.59
C ARG A 317 -11.54 -25.98 -13.34
N SER A 318 -10.34 -25.45 -13.12
CA SER A 318 -9.14 -26.24 -12.81
C SER A 318 -9.09 -26.77 -11.38
N LEU A 319 -9.86 -26.16 -10.46
CA LEU A 319 -9.97 -26.61 -9.07
C LEU A 319 -10.84 -27.87 -9.06
N ASN A 320 -10.32 -29.00 -8.55
CA ASN A 320 -11.07 -30.24 -8.38
C ASN A 320 -11.91 -30.21 -7.10
#